data_AF-A0A7C6FBW7-F1
#
_entry.id   AF-A0A7C6FBW7-F1
#
_cell.length_a   1.000
_cell.length_b   1.000
_cell.length_c   1.000
_cell.angle_alpha   90.00
_cell.angle_beta   90.00
_cell.angle_gamma   90.00
#
_symmetry.space_group_name_H-M   'P 1'
#
loop_
_entity.id
_entity.type
_entity.pdbx_description
1 polymer ?
#
loop_
_entity_poly.entity_id
_entity_poly.type
_entity_poly.pdbx_seq_one_letter_code
_entity_poly.pdbx_strand_id
1 'polypeptide(L)'
;MKILLAPSETKVNGGNEKFVLESLLFQDLTATRKRLLHQYINILQRNDLDELSTMFGLKKVEDINYHNRDIVHELTMKAIKRYTGVAFDHLDYDTLNTSE
;
A
#
# COMPACT_ATOMS: atom_id res chain seq x y z
N MET A 1 17.26 10.71 16.82
CA MET A 1 15.89 10.35 17.26
C MET A 1 15.21 9.54 16.15
N LYS A 2 14.39 8.53 16.47
CA LYS A 2 13.56 7.82 15.48
C LYS A 2 12.09 7.96 15.87
N ILE A 3 11.25 8.38 14.94
CA ILE A 3 9.80 8.48 15.12
C ILE A 3 9.16 7.36 14.31
N LEU A 4 8.24 6.63 14.93
CA LEU A 4 7.48 5.55 14.29
C LEU A 4 6.01 5.96 14.29
N LEU A 5 5.46 6.15 13.09
CA LEU A 5 4.03 6.38 12.89
C LEU A 5 3.39 5.09 12.40
N ALA A 6 2.27 4.72 13.02
CA ALA A 6 1.44 3.64 12.48
C ALA A 6 0.83 4.08 11.14
N PRO A 7 0.63 3.14 10.19
CA PRO A 7 -0.13 3.44 8.98
C PRO A 7 -1.58 3.78 9.33
N SER A 8 -2.26 4.52 8.43
CA SER A 8 -3.69 4.81 8.57
C SER A 8 -4.56 3.87 7.72
N GLU A 9 -5.79 3.64 8.19
CA GLU A 9 -6.82 2.94 7.43
C GLU A 9 -7.25 3.77 6.22
N THR A 10 -7.52 5.07 6.41
CA THR A 10 -7.95 5.97 5.35
C THR A 10 -6.76 6.43 4.50
N LYS A 11 -7.00 6.53 3.19
CA LYS A 11 -5.97 6.79 2.19
C LYS A 11 -6.48 7.76 1.13
N VAL A 12 -5.60 8.64 0.67
CA VAL A 12 -5.83 9.46 -0.53
C VAL A 12 -5.75 8.55 -1.77
N ASN A 13 -6.64 8.76 -2.74
CA ASN A 13 -6.64 8.03 -4.01
C ASN A 13 -5.64 8.62 -5.01
N GLY A 14 -5.27 7.82 -6.02
CA GLY A 14 -4.37 8.23 -7.09
C GLY A 14 -2.90 7.88 -6.82
N GLY A 15 -2.01 8.66 -7.43
CA GLY A 15 -0.58 8.42 -7.53
C GLY A 15 -0.06 8.92 -8.88
N ASN A 16 1.23 9.22 -8.95
CA ASN A 16 1.89 9.73 -10.16
C ASN A 16 3.22 9.02 -10.46
N GLU A 17 3.72 8.21 -9.53
CA GLU A 17 4.99 7.49 -9.66
C GLU A 17 4.76 6.02 -10.01
N LYS A 18 5.65 5.42 -10.78
CA LYS A 18 5.60 3.97 -11.03
C LYS A 18 6.02 3.20 -9.79
N PHE A 19 5.39 2.06 -9.54
CA PHE A 19 5.85 1.14 -8.50
C PHE A 19 7.21 0.56 -8.87
N VAL A 20 8.22 0.79 -8.02
CA VAL A 20 9.56 0.22 -8.15
C VAL A 20 9.93 -0.41 -6.81
N LEU A 21 9.89 -1.73 -6.72
CA LEU A 21 10.09 -2.42 -5.45
C LEU A 21 11.50 -2.19 -4.88
N GLU A 22 12.49 -2.11 -5.77
CA GLU A 22 13.91 -1.89 -5.44
C GLU A 22 14.20 -0.49 -4.88
N SER A 23 13.28 0.48 -5.06
CA SER A 23 13.45 1.83 -4.52
C SER A 23 13.02 1.97 -3.06
N LEU A 24 12.37 0.94 -2.50
CA LEU A 24 11.88 0.96 -1.13
C LEU A 24 13.02 0.90 -0.11
N LEU A 25 12.85 1.61 1.00
CA LEU A 25 13.78 1.58 2.13
C LEU A 25 13.97 0.15 2.67
N PHE A 26 15.15 -0.08 3.28
CA PHE A 26 15.58 -1.37 3.82
C PHE A 26 15.72 -2.44 2.74
N GLN A 27 16.81 -2.36 1.97
CA GLN A 27 17.06 -3.24 0.82
C GLN A 27 17.15 -4.72 1.19
N ASP A 28 17.59 -5.05 2.41
CA ASP A 28 17.62 -6.43 2.92
C ASP A 28 16.22 -7.08 2.97
N LEU A 29 15.15 -6.28 3.01
CA LEU A 29 13.77 -6.77 2.99
C LEU A 29 13.24 -7.03 1.56
N THR A 30 13.97 -6.63 0.52
CA THR A 30 13.51 -6.71 -0.88
C THR A 30 13.19 -8.15 -1.29
N ALA A 31 14.05 -9.12 -0.94
CA ALA A 31 13.79 -10.53 -1.26
C ALA A 31 12.49 -11.04 -0.62
N THR A 32 12.25 -10.67 0.64
CA THR A 32 11.01 -11.00 1.37
C THR A 32 9.80 -10.35 0.71
N ARG A 33 9.88 -9.08 0.32
CA ARG A 33 8.79 -8.37 -0.37
C ARG A 33 8.48 -9.00 -1.72
N LYS A 34 9.48 -9.39 -2.51
CA LYS A 34 9.28 -10.11 -3.79
C LYS A 34 8.50 -11.40 -3.57
N ARG A 35 8.89 -12.20 -2.58
CA ARG A 35 8.20 -13.45 -2.23
C ARG A 35 6.75 -13.20 -1.83
N LEU A 36 6.48 -12.21 -0.97
CA LEU A 36 5.12 -11.86 -0.53
C LEU A 36 4.26 -11.35 -1.70
N LEU A 37 4.82 -10.49 -2.56
CA LEU A 37 4.12 -9.97 -3.72
C LEU A 37 3.75 -11.09 -4.70
N HIS A 38 4.68 -12.02 -4.98
CA HIS A 38 4.39 -13.19 -5.81
C HIS A 38 3.29 -14.07 -5.21
N GLN A 39 3.35 -14.35 -3.90
CA GLN A 39 2.30 -15.13 -3.22
C GLN A 39 0.94 -14.45 -3.31
N TYR A 40 0.89 -13.14 -3.07
CA TYR A 40 -0.33 -12.35 -3.17
C TYR A 40 -0.93 -12.38 -4.58
N ILE A 41 -0.13 -12.13 -5.62
CA ILE A 41 -0.58 -12.16 -7.02
C ILE A 41 -1.08 -13.56 -7.40
N ASN A 42 -0.39 -14.62 -6.96
CA ASN A 42 -0.84 -15.99 -7.22
C ASN A 42 -2.21 -16.28 -6.60
N ILE A 43 -2.51 -15.74 -5.42
CA ILE A 43 -3.84 -15.85 -4.79
C ILE A 43 -4.89 -15.09 -5.63
N LEU A 44 -4.60 -13.84 -6.03
CA LEU A 44 -5.50 -13.05 -6.87
C LEU A 44 -5.85 -13.77 -8.19
N GLN A 45 -4.84 -14.35 -8.85
CA GLN A 45 -5.00 -15.05 -10.14
C GLN A 45 -5.85 -16.32 -10.06
N ARG A 46 -5.96 -16.96 -8.89
CA ARG A 46 -6.86 -18.10 -8.71
C ARG A 46 -8.33 -17.70 -8.79
N ASN A 47 -8.64 -16.43 -8.54
CA ASN A 47 -9.98 -15.86 -8.59
C ASN A 47 -11.01 -16.66 -7.74
N ASP A 48 -10.55 -17.18 -6.60
CA ASP A 48 -11.36 -17.93 -5.64
C ASP A 48 -12.03 -16.94 -4.69
N LEU A 49 -13.34 -16.73 -4.85
CA LEU A 49 -14.08 -15.71 -4.09
C LEU A 49 -14.08 -15.98 -2.57
N ASP A 50 -14.06 -17.24 -2.14
CA ASP A 50 -14.08 -17.57 -0.70
C ASP A 50 -12.71 -17.30 -0.06
N GLU A 51 -11.63 -17.65 -0.77
CA GLU A 51 -10.26 -17.34 -0.35
C GLU A 51 -10.04 -15.81 -0.32
N LEU A 52 -10.49 -15.09 -1.34
CA LEU A 52 -10.37 -13.64 -1.44
C LEU A 52 -11.24 -12.91 -0.41
N SER A 53 -12.46 -13.37 -0.18
CA SER A 53 -13.37 -12.87 0.88
C SER A 53 -12.68 -12.94 2.24
N THR A 54 -12.07 -14.09 2.55
CA THR A 54 -11.34 -14.30 3.81
C THR A 54 -10.08 -13.42 3.89
N MET A 55 -9.30 -13.35 2.82
CA MET A 55 -8.05 -12.58 2.76
C MET A 55 -8.31 -11.08 2.90
N PHE A 56 -9.35 -10.54 2.26
CA PHE A 56 -9.70 -9.13 2.33
C PHE A 56 -10.55 -8.78 3.55
N GLY A 57 -11.21 -9.75 4.17
CA GLY A 57 -12.17 -9.51 5.25
C GLY A 57 -13.47 -8.86 4.76
N LEU A 58 -13.84 -9.09 3.51
CA LEU A 58 -14.98 -8.45 2.84
C LEU A 58 -16.05 -9.48 2.49
N LYS A 59 -17.33 -9.10 2.55
CA LYS A 59 -18.46 -9.99 2.24
C LYS A 59 -19.16 -9.67 0.91
N LYS A 60 -19.02 -8.44 0.42
CA LYS A 60 -19.67 -8.00 -0.82
C LYS A 60 -18.79 -8.36 -2.00
N VAL A 61 -19.38 -9.04 -2.99
CA VAL A 61 -18.66 -9.52 -4.17
C VAL A 61 -18.10 -8.35 -4.99
N GLU A 62 -18.83 -7.24 -5.04
CA GLU A 62 -18.39 -6.03 -5.74
C GLU A 62 -17.11 -5.46 -5.13
N ASP A 63 -17.02 -5.43 -3.80
CA ASP A 63 -15.84 -4.94 -3.08
C ASP A 63 -14.66 -5.91 -3.23
N ILE A 64 -14.92 -7.22 -3.17
CA ILE A 64 -13.89 -8.26 -3.42
C ILE A 64 -13.31 -8.11 -4.83
N ASN A 65 -14.17 -7.97 -5.84
CA ASN A 65 -13.75 -7.81 -7.23
C ASN A 65 -13.00 -6.48 -7.45
N TYR A 66 -13.38 -5.41 -6.75
CA TYR A 66 -12.65 -4.14 -6.79
C TYR A 66 -11.19 -4.30 -6.33
N HIS A 67 -10.95 -5.17 -5.33
CA HIS A 67 -9.62 -5.46 -4.80
C HIS A 67 -8.89 -6.58 -5.55
N ASN A 68 -9.60 -7.44 -6.28
CA ASN A 68 -9.00 -8.46 -7.13
C ASN A 68 -8.53 -7.87 -8.47
N ARG A 69 -7.48 -7.06 -8.42
CA ARG A 69 -6.88 -6.40 -9.59
C ARG A 69 -5.37 -6.45 -9.57
N ASP A 70 -4.77 -6.20 -10.73
CA ASP A 70 -3.32 -6.08 -10.83
C ASP A 70 -2.82 -4.80 -10.15
N ILE A 71 -2.10 -4.97 -9.04
CA ILE A 71 -1.55 -3.88 -8.24
C ILE A 71 -0.13 -3.46 -8.66
N VAL A 72 0.56 -4.24 -9.49
CA VAL A 72 1.98 -4.00 -9.81
C VAL A 72 2.13 -2.87 -10.81
N HIS A 73 1.14 -2.70 -11.68
CA HIS A 73 1.11 -1.65 -12.70
C HIS A 73 0.40 -0.37 -12.25
N GLU A 74 -0.13 -0.35 -11.04
CA GLU A 74 -0.79 0.83 -10.47
C GLU A 74 0.20 1.95 -10.16
N LEU A 75 -0.28 3.18 -10.24
CA LEU A 75 0.50 4.35 -9.85
C LEU A 75 0.60 4.44 -8.32
N THR A 76 1.73 4.95 -7.87
CA THR A 76 2.12 5.07 -6.47
C THR A 76 2.39 6.51 -6.09
N MET A 77 2.51 6.75 -4.80
CA MET A 77 2.92 8.03 -4.22
C MET A 77 3.71 7.76 -2.93
N LYS A 78 4.35 8.79 -2.38
CA LYS A 78 5.03 8.68 -1.08
C LYS A 78 4.04 8.22 0.00
N ALA A 79 4.44 7.24 0.82
CA ALA A 79 3.59 6.70 1.89
C ALA A 79 3.06 7.78 2.84
N ILE A 80 3.88 8.79 3.16
CA ILE A 80 3.50 9.92 4.02
C ILE A 80 2.39 10.82 3.45
N LYS A 81 2.24 10.84 2.11
CA LYS A 81 1.14 11.54 1.42
C LYS A 81 -0.08 10.65 1.17
N ARG A 82 0.07 9.33 1.30
CA ARG A 82 -0.99 8.35 1.05
C ARG A 82 -1.94 8.26 2.24
N TYR A 83 -1.39 8.18 3.45
CA TYR A 83 -2.18 8.02 4.68
C TYR A 83 -2.78 9.35 5.12
N THR A 84 -4.03 9.29 5.60
CA THR A 84 -4.74 10.46 6.16
C THR A 84 -5.13 10.24 7.61
N GLY A 85 -5.55 11.29 8.30
CA GLY A 85 -6.06 11.22 9.67
C GLY A 85 -5.17 11.99 10.65
N VAL A 86 -5.65 12.14 11.89
CA VAL A 86 -5.17 13.14 12.87
C VAL A 86 -3.65 13.25 12.97
N ALA A 87 -2.93 12.13 13.03
CA ALA A 87 -1.46 12.15 13.12
C ALA A 87 -0.78 12.68 11.84
N PHE A 88 -1.29 12.34 10.67
CA PHE A 88 -0.78 12.80 9.37
C PHE A 88 -1.22 14.24 9.09
N ASP A 89 -2.43 14.61 9.51
CA ASP A 89 -2.95 15.97 9.38
C ASP A 89 -2.14 16.95 10.26
N HIS A 90 -1.77 16.55 11.48
CA HIS A 90 -0.91 17.36 12.35
C HIS A 90 0.57 17.32 11.96
N LEU A 91 1.04 16.25 11.32
CA LEU A 91 2.38 16.22 10.74
C LEU A 91 2.51 17.25 9.62
N ASP A 92 1.43 17.48 8.88
CA ASP A 92 1.31 18.47 7.81
C ASP A 92 2.53 18.43 6.87
N TYR A 93 2.76 17.24 6.29
CA TYR A 93 4.00 16.92 5.58
C TYR A 93 4.38 17.95 4.50
N ASP A 94 3.39 18.56 3.85
CA ASP A 94 3.64 19.52 2.77
C ASP A 94 4.11 20.90 3.25
N THR A 95 3.96 21.23 4.54
CA THR A 95 4.52 22.46 5.13
C THR A 95 5.91 22.24 5.75
N LEU A 96 6.39 20.99 5.77
CA LEU A 96 7.75 20.69 6.20
C LEU A 96 8.77 21.16 5.16
N ASN A 97 9.59 22.12 5.57
CA ASN A 97 10.67 22.63 4.74
C ASN A 97 11.87 21.67 4.76
N THR A 98 12.63 21.66 3.67
CA THR A 98 13.87 20.87 3.54
C THR A 98 15.07 21.50 4.25
N SER A 99 14.86 22.54 5.04
CA SER A 99 15.91 23.25 5.75
C SER A 99 16.52 22.36 6.84
N GLU A 100 17.81 22.05 6.69
CA GLU A 100 18.70 21.63 7.79
C GLU A 100 19.01 22.80 8.73
#